data_AF-A0A0B6X6T4-F1
#
_entry.id   AF-A0A0B6X6T4-F1
#
_cell.length_a   1.000
_cell.length_b   1.000
_cell.length_c   1.000
_cell.angle_alpha   90.00
_cell.angle_beta   90.00
_cell.angle_gamma   90.00
#
_symmetry.space_group_name_H-M   'P 1'
#
loop_
_entity.id
_entity.type
_entity.pdbx_description
1 polymer ?
#
loop_
_entity_poly.entity_id
_entity_poly.type
_entity_poly.pdbx_seq_one_letter_code
_entity_poly.pdbx_strand_id
1 'polypeptide(L)' 'MIARQGDALQSHSSHSRAIAGGSGSVFIEEKPAARTGDAVNCGSVVIGGGSVNIG' A
#
# COMPACT_ATOMS: atom_id res chain seq x y z
N MET A 1 3.76 -12.22 -1.15
CA MET A 1 4.50 -10.98 -0.87
C MET A 1 3.59 -10.04 -0.09
N ILE A 2 4.13 -9.24 0.84
CA ILE A 2 3.32 -8.24 1.55
C ILE A 2 3.75 -6.85 1.09
N ALA A 3 2.78 -6.01 0.75
CA ALA A 3 3.02 -4.62 0.33
C ALA A 3 3.06 -3.67 1.53
N ARG A 4 3.79 -2.57 1.40
CA ARG A 4 4.04 -1.59 2.45
C ARG A 4 3.95 -0.17 1.92
N GLN A 5 3.82 0.80 2.81
CA GLN A 5 3.88 2.21 2.44
C GLN A 5 5.18 2.52 1.70
N GLY A 6 5.06 3.22 0.58
CA GLY A 6 6.15 3.59 -0.31
C GLY A 6 6.53 2.52 -1.34
N ASP A 7 5.95 1.31 -1.30
CA ASP A 7 6.17 0.32 -2.35
C ASP A 7 5.60 0.83 -3.69
N ALA A 8 6.40 0.67 -4.75
CA ALA A 8 6.05 1.13 -6.07
C ALA A 8 4.98 0.25 -6.71
N LEU A 9 4.03 0.89 -7.39
CA LEU A 9 3.03 0.24 -8.23
C LEU A 9 3.38 0.50 -9.69
N GLN A 10 2.78 -0.31 -10.57
CA GLN A 10 2.91 -0.07 -12.01
C GLN A 10 2.41 1.33 -12.33
N SER A 11 3.28 2.10 -13.00
CA SER A 11 2.96 3.45 -13.47
C SER A 11 1.89 3.38 -14.55
N HIS A 12 1.10 4.46 -14.67
CA HIS A 12 0.16 4.60 -15.77
C HIS A 12 0.19 6.02 -16.32
N SER A 13 0.05 6.12 -17.64
CA SER A 13 0.22 7.39 -18.36
C SER A 13 1.59 8.00 -18.04
N SER A 14 1.65 9.19 -17.44
CA SER A 14 2.87 9.98 -17.26
C SER A 14 3.36 10.14 -15.82
N HIS A 15 2.78 9.41 -14.85
CA HIS A 15 3.18 9.54 -13.44
C HIS A 15 3.43 8.20 -12.74
N SER A 16 4.34 8.24 -11.76
CA SER A 16 4.64 7.11 -10.89
C SER A 16 3.57 6.93 -9.82
N ARG A 17 3.44 5.70 -9.35
CA ARG A 17 2.44 5.32 -8.35
C ARG A 17 3.13 4.63 -7.19
N ALA A 18 2.78 5.03 -5.98
CA ALA A 18 3.31 4.43 -4.76
C ALA A 18 2.21 4.41 -3.69
N ILE A 19 2.26 3.38 -2.85
CA ILE A 19 1.35 3.26 -1.71
C ILE A 19 1.65 4.40 -0.73
N ALA A 20 0.67 5.24 -0.44
CA ALA A 20 0.81 6.41 0.43
C ALA A 20 0.30 6.15 1.86
N GLY A 21 -0.65 5.23 2.03
CA GLY A 21 -1.20 4.82 3.33
C GLY A 21 -0.64 3.50 3.87
N GLY A 22 -0.99 3.18 5.11
CA GLY A 22 -0.59 1.94 5.78
C GLY A 22 -1.22 1.81 7.17
N SER A 23 -0.96 0.69 7.83
CA SER A 23 -1.33 0.44 9.23
C SER A 23 -0.63 1.41 10.20
N GLY A 24 -1.35 1.84 11.24
CA GLY A 24 -0.77 2.65 12.32
C GLY A 24 0.02 1.84 13.37
N SER A 25 -0.11 0.51 13.37
CA SER A 25 0.44 -0.36 14.42
C SER A 25 1.23 -1.55 13.89
N VAL A 26 1.03 -1.96 12.63
CA VAL A 26 1.71 -3.10 12.02
C VAL A 26 2.74 -2.61 11.02
N PHE A 27 4.00 -2.97 11.26
CA PHE A 27 5.14 -2.59 10.44
C PHE A 27 5.79 -3.84 9.86
N ILE A 28 6.19 -3.76 8.60
CA ILE A 28 6.90 -4.82 7.89
C ILE A 28 8.20 -4.19 7.39
N GLU A 29 9.33 -4.69 7.90
CA GLU A 29 10.64 -4.09 7.62
C GLU A 29 10.59 -2.56 7.83
N GLU A 30 10.13 -2.14 9.01
CA GLU A 30 10.08 -0.73 9.46
C GLU A 30 9.13 0.20 8.70
N LYS A 31 8.40 -0.30 7.71
CA LYS A 31 7.38 0.46 6.97
C LYS A 31 5.97 0.02 7.35
N PRO A 32 5.00 0.94 7.47
CA PRO A 32 3.60 0.61 7.67
C PRO A 32 3.10 -0.41 6.64
N ALA A 33 2.46 -1.48 7.11
CA ALA A 33 1.92 -2.52 6.24
C ALA A 33 0.72 -1.98 5.45
N ALA A 34 0.67 -2.21 4.14
CA ALA A 34 -0.41 -1.76 3.29
C ALA A 34 -1.65 -2.66 3.45
N ARG A 35 -2.83 -2.04 3.50
CA ARG A 35 -4.14 -2.68 3.68
C ARG A 35 -5.06 -2.33 2.52
N THR A 36 -6.11 -3.12 2.35
CA THR A 36 -7.22 -2.75 1.44
C THR A 36 -7.82 -1.42 1.89
N GLY A 37 -7.95 -0.48 0.97
CA GLY A 37 -8.47 0.87 1.23
C GLY A 37 -7.40 1.92 1.54
N ASP A 38 -6.13 1.53 1.77
CA ASP A 38 -5.06 2.52 1.96
C ASP A 38 -4.80 3.31 0.68
N ALA A 39 -4.54 4.61 0.83
CA ALA A 39 -4.39 5.53 -0.29
C ALA A 39 -3.13 5.24 -1.14
N VAL A 40 -3.24 5.49 -2.43
CA VAL A 40 -2.13 5.61 -3.39
C VAL A 40 -1.91 7.09 -3.69
N ASN A 41 -0.66 7.52 -3.87
CA ASN A 41 -0.31 8.93 -4.10
C ASN A 41 -1.07 9.60 -5.27
N CYS A 42 -1.51 8.82 -6.27
CA CYS A 42 -2.26 9.31 -7.44
C CYS A 42 -3.79 9.36 -7.24
N GLY A 43 -4.29 9.13 -6.01
CA GLY A 43 -5.72 9.24 -5.68
C GLY A 43 -6.53 7.94 -5.80
N SER A 44 -5.88 6.81 -6.11
CA SER A 44 -6.52 5.47 -6.03
C SER A 44 -6.36 4.85 -4.64
N VAL A 45 -6.92 3.66 -4.44
CA VAL A 45 -6.72 2.86 -3.22
C VAL A 45 -6.06 1.51 -3.54
N VAL A 46 -5.39 0.94 -2.54
CA VAL A 46 -4.87 -0.43 -2.59
C VAL A 46 -6.03 -1.41 -2.43
N ILE A 47 -6.05 -2.47 -3.24
CA ILE A 47 -6.91 -3.63 -3.07
C ILE A 47 -6.02 -4.83 -2.77
N GLY A 48 -6.02 -5.26 -1.50
CA GLY A 48 -5.32 -6.45 -1.06
C GLY A 48 -6.14 -7.71 -1.27
N GLY A 49 -5.47 -8.85 -1.30
CA GLY A 49 -6.09 -10.18 -1.36
C GLY A 49 -5.36 -11.16 -0.43
N GLY A 50 -5.97 -12.31 -0.19
CA GLY A 50 -5.45 -13.34 0.73
C GLY A 50 -6.32 -13.50 1.97
N SER A 51 -5.83 -14.25 2.96
CA SER A 51 -6.55 -14.59 4.19
C SER A 51 -6.14 -13.76 5.42
N VAL A 52 -5.19 -12.84 5.26
CA VAL A 52 -4.65 -12.03 6.35
C VAL A 52 -5.30 -10.65 6.36
N ASN A 53 -5.86 -10.27 7.52
CA ASN A 53 -6.37 -8.94 7.78
C ASN A 53 -5.42 -8.19 8.71
N ILE A 54 -5.02 -6.99 8.32
CA ILE A 54 -4.09 -6.14 9.08
C ILE A 54 -4.88 -4.97 9.66
N GLY A 55 -4.71 -4.73 10.97
CA GLY A 55 -5.33 -3.62 11.71
C GLY A 55 -4.73 -2.27 11.33
#